data_AF-A0A166UFV2-F1
#
_entry.id   AF-A0A166UFV2-F1
#
_cell.length_a   1.000
_cell.length_b   1.000
_cell.length_c   1.000
_cell.angle_alpha   90.00
_cell.angle_beta   90.00
_cell.angle_gamma   90.00
#
_symmetry.space_group_name_H-M   'P 1'
#
loop_
_entity.id
_entity.type
_entity.pdbx_description
1 polymer ?
#
loop_
_entity_poly.entity_id
_entity_poly.type
_entity_poly.pdbx_seq_one_letter_code
_entity_poly.pdbx_strand_id
1 'polypeptide(L)'
;MEFNFQPAHQELLNDYLNSRSNGAEAMTLDTVQGFLFAIVCSPDGIEPEQWLSEVTGADENVTEEVVFAFLALHYHVSEQVFTSGFKLPFEENADWSVMHQWSLGFLLGCQSYLSVLSQANISEELKEALISTTELLGFFSLELEQVEAYCQSTGIELEAFRKAQYELAAQVAPAFADLIEQIAVESGLYEE
;
A
#
# COMPACT_ATOMS: atom_id res chain seq x y z
N MET A 1 -14.59 -13.72 -19.31
CA MET A 1 -14.61 -14.09 -17.89
C MET A 1 -14.33 -12.78 -17.16
N GLU A 2 -15.30 -12.24 -16.44
CA GLU A 2 -15.12 -10.96 -15.75
C GLU A 2 -14.16 -11.17 -14.58
N PHE A 3 -13.01 -10.50 -14.64
CA PHE A 3 -11.95 -10.62 -13.65
C PHE A 3 -12.19 -9.66 -12.47
N ASN A 4 -13.41 -9.72 -11.92
CA ASN A 4 -13.85 -8.78 -10.88
C ASN A 4 -13.57 -9.36 -9.49
N PHE A 5 -12.97 -8.56 -8.61
CA PHE A 5 -12.86 -8.92 -7.19
C PHE A 5 -14.26 -8.94 -6.54
N GLN A 6 -14.56 -10.00 -5.78
CA GLN A 6 -15.89 -10.25 -5.21
C GLN A 6 -15.76 -10.52 -3.71
N PRO A 7 -16.84 -10.36 -2.91
CA PRO A 7 -16.81 -10.66 -1.48
C PRO A 7 -16.31 -12.08 -1.14
N ALA A 8 -16.66 -13.08 -1.96
CA ALA A 8 -16.17 -14.44 -1.78
C ALA A 8 -14.65 -14.58 -1.96
N HIS A 9 -14.03 -13.76 -2.83
CA HIS A 9 -12.57 -13.71 -2.95
C HIS A 9 -11.95 -13.11 -1.68
N GLN A 10 -12.54 -12.03 -1.15
CA GLN A 10 -12.07 -11.41 0.09
C GLN A 10 -12.14 -12.37 1.28
N GLU A 11 -13.24 -13.11 1.44
CA GLU A 11 -13.38 -14.13 2.48
C GLU A 11 -12.32 -15.23 2.32
N LEU A 12 -12.14 -15.75 1.10
CA LEU A 12 -11.13 -16.77 0.80
C LEU A 12 -9.71 -16.30 1.13
N LEU A 13 -9.35 -15.07 0.75
CA LEU A 13 -8.03 -14.50 1.04
C LEU A 13 -7.82 -14.29 2.54
N ASN A 14 -8.83 -13.81 3.26
CA ASN A 14 -8.75 -13.66 4.72
C ASN A 14 -8.54 -15.02 5.40
N ASP A 15 -9.31 -16.04 5.03
CA ASP A 15 -9.16 -17.38 5.59
C ASP A 15 -7.78 -17.97 5.31
N TYR A 16 -7.29 -17.83 4.08
CA TYR A 16 -5.97 -18.27 3.68
C TYR A 16 -4.88 -17.57 4.50
N LEU A 17 -4.86 -16.24 4.52
CA LEU A 17 -3.83 -15.44 5.22
C LEU A 17 -3.86 -15.72 6.73
N ASN A 18 -5.04 -15.75 7.36
CA ASN A 18 -5.19 -16.04 8.79
C ASN A 18 -4.74 -17.46 9.17
N SER A 19 -4.92 -18.44 8.27
CA SER A 19 -4.44 -19.82 8.51
C SER A 19 -2.90 -19.89 8.61
N ARG A 20 -2.21 -18.94 7.97
CA ARG A 20 -0.73 -18.84 7.91
C ARG A 20 -0.16 -18.05 9.08
N SER A 21 -0.93 -17.15 9.68
CA SER A 21 -0.52 -16.30 10.82
C SER A 21 -0.18 -17.07 12.10
N ASN A 22 -0.40 -18.38 12.16
CA ASN A 22 -0.11 -19.23 13.32
C ASN A 22 1.36 -19.73 13.42
N GLY A 23 2.29 -19.21 12.60
CA GLY A 23 3.70 -19.62 12.68
C GLY A 23 4.75 -18.75 11.96
N ALA A 24 4.35 -17.77 11.15
CA ALA A 24 5.23 -16.78 10.52
C ALA A 24 4.51 -15.42 10.44
N GLU A 25 5.27 -14.33 10.23
CA GLU A 25 4.75 -12.98 9.92
C GLU A 25 4.06 -12.97 8.55
N ALA A 26 2.95 -13.70 8.41
CA ALA A 26 2.12 -13.67 7.23
C ALA A 26 1.40 -12.31 7.18
N MET A 27 1.40 -11.67 6.02
CA MET A 27 0.67 -10.43 5.77
C MET A 27 -0.82 -10.63 6.09
N THR A 28 -1.46 -9.63 6.70
CA THR A 28 -2.92 -9.59 6.77
C THR A 28 -3.46 -9.14 5.41
N LEU A 29 -4.77 -9.27 5.19
CA LEU A 29 -5.37 -8.74 3.96
C LEU A 29 -5.16 -7.22 3.83
N ASP A 30 -5.23 -6.48 4.94
CA ASP A 30 -4.97 -5.04 4.95
C ASP A 30 -3.53 -4.72 4.50
N THR A 31 -2.55 -5.50 5.00
CA THR A 31 -1.15 -5.41 4.54
C THR A 31 -1.03 -5.70 3.04
N VAL A 32 -1.68 -6.76 2.56
CA VAL A 32 -1.66 -7.11 1.13
C VAL A 32 -2.26 -5.99 0.28
N GLN A 33 -3.34 -5.36 0.71
CA GLN A 33 -3.96 -4.26 -0.03
C GLN A 33 -3.03 -3.04 -0.15
N GLY A 34 -2.34 -2.66 0.93
CA GLY A 34 -1.35 -1.59 0.89
C GLY A 34 -0.16 -1.94 -0.01
N PHE A 35 0.33 -3.17 0.10
CA PHE A 35 1.42 -3.68 -0.73
C PHE A 35 1.04 -3.66 -2.21
N LEU A 36 -0.11 -4.21 -2.59
CA LEU A 36 -0.56 -4.24 -3.98
C LEU A 36 -0.80 -2.84 -4.55
N PHE A 37 -1.27 -1.88 -3.75
CA PHE A 37 -1.35 -0.48 -4.18
C PHE A 37 0.03 0.05 -4.58
N ALA A 38 1.06 -0.14 -3.76
CA ALA A 38 2.43 0.26 -4.11
C ALA A 38 2.99 -0.51 -5.33
N ILE A 39 2.73 -1.81 -5.44
CA ILE A 39 3.14 -2.63 -6.58
C ILE A 39 2.52 -2.14 -7.88
N VAL A 40 1.23 -1.80 -7.86
CA VAL A 40 0.50 -1.24 -9.01
C VAL A 40 1.05 0.11 -9.43
N CYS A 41 1.50 0.94 -8.47
CA CYS A 41 2.14 2.22 -8.73
C CYS A 41 3.61 2.11 -9.16
N SER A 42 4.22 0.92 -9.11
CA SER A 42 5.62 0.73 -9.46
C SER A 42 5.88 1.02 -10.94
N PRO A 43 6.95 1.75 -11.29
CA PRO A 43 7.28 2.05 -12.68
C PRO A 43 7.83 0.83 -13.45
N ASP A 44 8.32 -0.20 -12.75
CA ASP A 44 8.96 -1.38 -13.35
C ASP A 44 7.99 -2.47 -13.85
N GLY A 45 6.69 -2.36 -13.53
CA GLY A 45 5.73 -3.42 -13.85
C GLY A 45 6.12 -4.77 -13.24
N ILE A 46 5.87 -4.95 -11.94
CA ILE A 46 6.31 -6.15 -11.23
C ILE A 46 5.44 -7.36 -11.61
N GLU A 47 6.09 -8.42 -12.09
CA GLU A 47 5.42 -9.64 -12.55
C GLU A 47 4.64 -10.34 -11.41
N PRO A 48 3.46 -10.94 -11.70
CA PRO A 48 2.65 -11.65 -10.73
C PRO A 48 3.40 -12.64 -9.85
N GLU A 49 4.29 -13.43 -10.43
CA GLU A 49 5.03 -14.46 -9.71
C GLU A 49 5.92 -13.87 -8.60
N GLN A 50 6.46 -12.67 -8.80
CA GLN A 50 7.35 -12.02 -7.83
C GLN A 50 6.57 -11.56 -6.60
N TRP A 51 5.51 -10.77 -6.83
CA TRP A 51 4.74 -10.20 -5.72
C TRP A 51 3.82 -11.25 -5.05
N LEU A 52 3.35 -12.27 -5.77
CA LEU A 52 2.62 -13.39 -5.17
C LEU A 52 3.50 -14.20 -4.23
N SER A 53 4.77 -14.41 -4.60
CA SER A 53 5.73 -15.10 -3.74
C SER A 53 5.96 -14.33 -2.44
N GLU A 54 5.97 -12.99 -2.49
CA GLU A 54 6.12 -12.17 -1.30
C GLU A 54 4.88 -12.22 -0.40
N VAL A 55 3.69 -12.03 -0.97
CA VAL A 55 2.41 -12.06 -0.24
C VAL A 55 2.13 -13.42 0.40
N THR A 56 2.46 -14.53 -0.26
CA THR A 56 2.20 -15.89 0.23
C THR A 56 3.33 -16.43 1.11
N GLY A 57 4.47 -15.73 1.17
CA GLY A 57 5.71 -16.26 1.77
C GLY A 57 6.20 -17.52 1.05
N ALA A 58 6.11 -17.52 -0.29
CA ALA A 58 6.46 -18.63 -1.17
C ALA A 58 5.80 -19.97 -0.78
N ASP A 59 4.50 -19.92 -0.46
CA ASP A 59 3.75 -21.12 -0.09
C ASP A 59 3.56 -22.07 -1.28
N GLU A 60 4.30 -23.19 -1.29
CA GLU A 60 4.17 -24.21 -2.33
C GLU A 60 2.79 -24.89 -2.36
N ASN A 61 1.97 -24.72 -1.32
CA ASN A 61 0.64 -25.34 -1.20
C ASN A 61 -0.52 -24.36 -1.48
N VAL A 62 -0.23 -23.14 -1.96
CA VAL A 62 -1.27 -22.18 -2.33
C VAL A 62 -2.16 -22.78 -3.42
N THR A 63 -3.48 -22.73 -3.24
CA THR A 63 -4.43 -23.28 -4.21
C THR A 63 -4.62 -22.32 -5.38
N GLU A 64 -5.02 -22.84 -6.54
CA GLU A 64 -5.32 -22.02 -7.72
C GLU A 64 -6.43 -20.99 -7.45
N GLU A 65 -7.41 -21.33 -6.62
CA GLU A 65 -8.51 -20.44 -6.21
C GLU A 65 -7.99 -19.23 -5.42
N VAL A 66 -7.03 -19.45 -4.51
CA VAL A 66 -6.39 -18.37 -3.73
C VAL A 66 -5.53 -17.50 -4.64
N VAL A 67 -4.74 -18.10 -5.54
CA VAL A 67 -3.96 -17.35 -6.54
C VAL A 67 -4.88 -16.47 -7.40
N PHE A 68 -5.98 -17.04 -7.90
CA PHE A 68 -6.95 -16.30 -8.69
C PHE A 68 -7.56 -15.13 -7.90
N ALA A 69 -7.90 -15.34 -6.61
CA ALA A 69 -8.42 -14.30 -5.76
C ALA A 69 -7.42 -13.15 -5.54
N PHE A 70 -6.12 -13.44 -5.39
CA PHE A 70 -5.07 -12.41 -5.31
C PHE A 70 -4.91 -11.65 -6.61
N LEU A 71 -4.90 -12.33 -7.76
CA LEU A 71 -4.81 -11.65 -9.04
C LEU A 71 -6.04 -10.76 -9.27
N ALA A 72 -7.24 -11.23 -8.90
CA ALA A 72 -8.47 -10.43 -8.96
C ALA A 72 -8.39 -9.19 -8.06
N LEU A 73 -7.80 -9.31 -6.86
CA LEU A 73 -7.55 -8.18 -5.97
C LEU A 73 -6.56 -7.18 -6.60
N HIS A 74 -5.44 -7.65 -7.15
CA HIS A 74 -4.47 -6.82 -7.85
C HIS A 74 -5.11 -6.05 -9.01
N TYR A 75 -5.91 -6.73 -9.85
CA TYR A 75 -6.64 -6.07 -10.94
C TYR A 75 -7.64 -5.04 -10.41
N HIS A 76 -8.35 -5.35 -9.33
CA HIS A 76 -9.28 -4.39 -8.71
C HIS A 76 -8.57 -3.13 -8.22
N VAL A 77 -7.41 -3.27 -7.58
CA VAL A 77 -6.58 -2.13 -7.16
C VAL A 77 -6.07 -1.36 -8.37
N SER A 78 -5.60 -2.04 -9.42
CA SER A 78 -5.18 -1.41 -10.68
C SER A 78 -6.28 -0.56 -11.32
N GLU A 79 -7.51 -1.08 -11.40
CA GLU A 79 -8.66 -0.34 -11.92
C GLU A 79 -9.04 0.86 -11.05
N GLN A 80 -8.81 0.79 -9.74
CA GLN A 80 -8.98 1.94 -8.86
C GLN A 80 -7.93 3.01 -9.13
N VAL A 81 -6.66 2.62 -9.24
CA VAL A 81 -5.54 3.54 -9.47
C VAL A 81 -5.68 4.26 -10.81
N PHE A 82 -5.90 3.54 -11.91
CA PHE A 82 -5.79 4.12 -13.26
C PHE A 82 -7.12 4.50 -13.92
N THR A 83 -8.25 3.92 -13.47
CA THR A 83 -9.52 4.05 -14.20
C THR A 83 -10.59 4.78 -13.38
N SER A 84 -10.83 4.37 -12.13
CA SER A 84 -12.03 4.75 -11.37
C SER A 84 -11.78 5.72 -10.21
N GLY A 85 -10.52 6.00 -9.89
CA GLY A 85 -10.09 6.88 -8.81
C GLY A 85 -9.90 6.13 -7.49
N PHE A 86 -8.64 6.01 -7.06
CA PHE A 86 -8.28 5.29 -5.86
C PHE A 86 -8.80 5.98 -4.60
N LYS A 87 -9.18 5.17 -3.62
CA LYS A 87 -9.51 5.59 -2.25
C LYS A 87 -8.88 4.61 -1.28
N LEU A 88 -8.48 5.09 -0.11
CA LEU A 88 -8.02 4.21 0.96
C LEU A 88 -9.11 3.13 1.25
N PRO A 89 -8.73 1.87 1.47
CA PRO A 89 -9.68 0.77 1.68
C PRO A 89 -10.28 0.76 3.10
N PHE A 90 -10.05 1.81 3.87
CA PHE A 90 -10.52 2.00 5.23
C PHE A 90 -11.05 3.42 5.43
N GLU A 91 -11.97 3.57 6.37
CA GLU A 91 -12.56 4.86 6.74
C GLU A 91 -11.74 5.56 7.83
N GLU A 92 -11.97 6.86 8.01
CA GLU A 92 -11.31 7.70 9.02
C GLU A 92 -11.37 7.11 10.43
N ASN A 93 -12.45 6.42 10.78
CA ASN A 93 -12.71 5.86 12.11
C ASN A 93 -12.36 4.37 12.23
N ALA A 94 -11.68 3.76 11.24
CA ALA A 94 -11.26 2.35 11.29
C ALA A 94 -10.33 2.05 12.48
N ASP A 95 -10.21 0.80 12.90
CA ASP A 95 -9.26 0.45 13.97
C ASP A 95 -7.82 0.79 13.55
N TRP A 96 -6.99 1.27 14.50
CA TRP A 96 -5.60 1.64 14.22
C TRP A 96 -4.84 0.50 13.54
N SER A 97 -5.10 -0.74 13.94
CA SER A 97 -4.49 -1.92 13.34
C SER A 97 -4.75 -2.03 11.83
N VAL A 98 -5.94 -1.66 11.35
CA VAL A 98 -6.26 -1.69 9.91
C VAL A 98 -5.41 -0.68 9.15
N MET A 99 -5.39 0.57 9.64
CA MET A 99 -4.59 1.65 9.05
C MET A 99 -3.10 1.33 9.08
N HIS A 100 -2.63 0.79 10.22
CA HIS A 100 -1.26 0.41 10.44
C HIS A 100 -0.80 -0.71 9.51
N GLN A 101 -1.60 -1.78 9.39
CA GLN A 101 -1.28 -2.90 8.50
C GLN A 101 -1.25 -2.44 7.03
N TRP A 102 -2.21 -1.62 6.61
CA TRP A 102 -2.19 -1.07 5.25
C TRP A 102 -0.94 -0.21 4.99
N SER A 103 -0.60 0.72 5.88
CA SER A 103 0.60 1.56 5.73
C SER A 103 1.89 0.75 5.75
N LEU A 104 1.99 -0.31 6.56
CA LEU A 104 3.13 -1.24 6.53
C LEU A 104 3.26 -1.93 5.17
N GLY A 105 2.14 -2.45 4.64
CA GLY A 105 2.11 -3.06 3.32
C GLY A 105 2.53 -2.10 2.21
N PHE A 106 1.99 -0.88 2.24
CA PHE A 106 2.34 0.20 1.32
C PHE A 106 3.85 0.47 1.32
N LEU A 107 4.43 0.70 2.51
CA LEU A 107 5.86 0.96 2.63
C LEU A 107 6.69 -0.23 2.16
N LEU A 108 6.27 -1.46 2.42
CA LEU A 108 6.94 -2.67 1.94
C LEU A 108 7.00 -2.72 0.41
N GLY A 109 5.86 -2.53 -0.28
CA GLY A 109 5.82 -2.57 -1.74
C GLY A 109 6.64 -1.45 -2.38
N CYS A 110 6.70 -0.28 -1.73
CA CYS A 110 7.48 0.86 -2.17
C CYS A 110 9.01 0.63 -2.13
N GLN A 111 9.51 -0.29 -1.29
CA GLN A 111 10.96 -0.46 -1.09
C GLN A 111 11.70 -0.78 -2.39
N SER A 112 11.04 -1.51 -3.29
CA SER A 112 11.57 -1.95 -4.57
C SER A 112 12.05 -0.78 -5.45
N TYR A 113 11.30 0.32 -5.50
CA TYR A 113 11.58 1.44 -6.40
C TYR A 113 11.97 2.75 -5.70
N LEU A 114 11.54 3.01 -4.46
CA LEU A 114 11.84 4.29 -3.79
C LEU A 114 13.33 4.53 -3.57
N SER A 115 14.10 3.48 -3.30
CA SER A 115 15.56 3.61 -3.11
C SER A 115 16.28 4.09 -4.38
N VAL A 116 15.76 3.70 -5.55
CA VAL A 116 16.27 4.09 -6.87
C VAL A 116 15.81 5.51 -7.20
N LEU A 117 14.50 5.78 -7.07
CA LEU A 117 13.91 7.09 -7.40
C LEU A 117 14.45 8.22 -6.50
N SER A 118 14.67 7.96 -5.22
CA SER A 118 15.23 8.96 -4.29
C SER A 118 16.68 9.37 -4.61
N GLN A 119 17.42 8.53 -5.32
CA GLN A 119 18.79 8.80 -5.77
C GLN A 119 18.84 9.39 -7.19
N ALA A 120 17.71 9.45 -7.89
CA ALA A 120 17.64 9.99 -9.22
C ALA A 120 17.99 11.49 -9.25
N ASN A 121 18.57 11.92 -10.37
CA ASN A 121 18.91 13.31 -10.60
C ASN A 121 17.69 14.10 -11.11
N ILE A 122 16.67 14.18 -10.27
CA ILE A 122 15.41 14.93 -10.50
C ILE A 122 15.41 16.25 -9.74
N SER A 123 14.42 17.11 -10.01
CA SER A 123 14.24 18.38 -9.31
C SER A 123 14.04 18.18 -7.79
N GLU A 124 14.46 19.15 -6.98
CA GLU A 124 14.25 19.09 -5.52
C GLU A 124 12.75 19.11 -5.16
N GLU A 125 11.93 19.80 -5.95
CA GLU A 125 10.47 19.82 -5.77
C GLU A 125 9.86 18.40 -5.87
N LEU A 126 10.30 17.60 -6.86
CA LEU A 126 9.84 16.22 -6.98
C LEU A 126 10.36 15.30 -5.87
N LYS A 127 11.58 15.52 -5.38
CA LYS A 127 12.09 14.77 -4.23
C LYS A 127 11.28 15.06 -2.98
N GLU A 128 10.97 16.33 -2.73
CA GLU A 128 10.13 16.75 -1.61
C GLU A 128 8.71 16.18 -1.73
N ALA A 129 8.12 16.20 -2.93
CA ALA A 129 6.81 15.61 -3.19
C ALA A 129 6.81 14.08 -2.97
N LEU A 130 7.86 13.37 -3.41
CA LEU A 130 8.02 11.93 -3.20
C LEU A 130 8.09 11.60 -1.71
N ILE A 131 8.95 12.30 -0.98
CA ILE A 131 9.15 12.10 0.46
C ILE A 131 7.85 12.41 1.20
N SER A 132 7.28 13.58 0.99
CA SER A 132 6.08 14.02 1.71
C SER A 132 4.88 13.10 1.44
N THR A 133 4.64 12.72 0.18
CA THR A 133 3.52 11.82 -0.15
C THR A 133 3.72 10.44 0.47
N THR A 134 4.94 9.91 0.41
CA THR A 134 5.28 8.61 1.01
C THR A 134 5.11 8.65 2.53
N GLU A 135 5.54 9.72 3.20
CA GLU A 135 5.36 9.90 4.64
C GLU A 135 3.89 9.98 5.04
N LEU A 136 3.06 10.69 4.27
CA LEU A 136 1.63 10.80 4.54
C LEU A 136 0.90 9.45 4.41
N LEU A 137 1.20 8.68 3.36
CA LEU A 137 0.61 7.35 3.15
C LEU A 137 1.20 6.30 4.12
N GLY A 138 2.45 6.47 4.50
CA GLY A 138 3.17 5.62 5.45
C GLY A 138 2.92 5.97 6.91
N PHE A 139 2.27 7.09 7.23
CA PHE A 139 2.20 7.62 8.60
C PHE A 139 1.71 6.60 9.63
N PHE A 140 0.67 5.83 9.31
CA PHE A 140 0.09 4.86 10.24
C PHE A 140 0.97 3.63 10.47
N SER A 141 2.09 3.47 9.75
CA SER A 141 3.09 2.45 10.05
C SER A 141 3.79 2.69 11.39
N LEU A 142 3.66 3.89 11.98
CA LEU A 142 4.11 4.17 13.33
C LEU A 142 3.25 3.41 14.35
N GLU A 143 3.89 2.98 15.43
CA GLU A 143 3.18 2.38 16.57
C GLU A 143 2.28 3.41 17.24
N LEU A 144 1.07 2.99 17.64
CA LEU A 144 0.10 3.86 18.28
C LEU A 144 0.68 4.54 19.52
N GLU A 145 1.45 3.81 20.33
CA GLU A 145 2.08 4.35 21.54
C GLU A 145 3.04 5.52 21.24
N GLN A 146 3.71 5.51 20.08
CA GLN A 146 4.60 6.60 19.67
C GLN A 146 3.79 7.86 19.31
N VAL A 147 2.66 7.66 18.63
CA VAL A 147 1.75 8.75 18.24
C VAL A 147 1.06 9.33 19.48
N GLU A 148 0.62 8.49 20.41
CA GLU A 148 0.06 8.91 21.70
C GLU A 148 1.06 9.75 22.49
N ALA A 149 2.32 9.30 22.58
CA ALA A 149 3.38 10.04 23.27
C ALA A 149 3.64 11.41 22.62
N TYR A 150 3.62 11.48 21.29
CA TYR A 150 3.74 12.74 20.56
C TYR A 150 2.57 13.69 20.86
N CYS A 151 1.33 13.23 20.76
CA CYS A 151 0.13 14.02 21.06
C CYS A 151 0.14 14.53 22.51
N GLN A 152 0.52 13.69 23.47
CA GLN A 152 0.67 14.09 24.88
C GLN A 152 1.72 15.19 25.06
N SER A 153 2.85 15.12 24.34
CA SER A 153 3.93 16.12 24.46
C SER A 153 3.61 17.47 23.82
N THR A 154 2.75 17.48 22.79
CA THR A 154 2.38 18.66 22.02
C THR A 154 1.04 19.28 22.46
N GLY A 155 0.26 18.54 23.26
CA GLY A 155 -1.07 18.95 23.71
C GLY A 155 -2.14 18.84 22.62
N ILE A 156 -1.85 18.15 21.52
CA ILE A 156 -2.80 17.88 20.44
C ILE A 156 -3.65 16.67 20.85
N GLU A 157 -4.96 16.74 20.63
CA GLU A 157 -5.87 15.63 20.88
C GLU A 157 -5.66 14.51 19.84
N LEU A 158 -5.62 13.25 20.30
CA LEU A 158 -5.21 12.11 19.48
C LEU A 158 -6.16 11.87 18.32
N GLU A 159 -7.47 11.87 18.56
CA GLU A 159 -8.46 11.63 17.51
C GLU A 159 -8.44 12.75 16.46
N ALA A 160 -8.30 14.01 16.88
CA ALA A 160 -8.14 15.14 15.99
C ALA A 160 -6.86 15.05 15.15
N PHE A 161 -5.74 14.62 15.75
CA PHE A 161 -4.48 14.44 15.03
C PHE A 161 -4.59 13.30 14.01
N ARG A 162 -5.10 12.15 14.43
CA ARG A 162 -5.37 10.99 13.60
C ARG A 162 -6.25 11.34 12.41
N LYS A 163 -7.36 12.03 12.65
CA LYS A 163 -8.28 12.51 11.61
C LYS A 163 -7.55 13.36 10.58
N ALA A 164 -6.73 14.31 11.02
CA ALA A 164 -5.96 15.15 10.10
C ALA A 164 -4.97 14.33 9.26
N GLN A 165 -4.29 13.34 9.84
CA GLN A 165 -3.38 12.46 9.10
C GLN A 165 -4.12 11.59 8.08
N TYR A 166 -5.29 11.05 8.43
CA TYR A 166 -6.15 10.34 7.48
C TYR A 166 -6.59 11.24 6.31
N GLU A 167 -7.05 12.46 6.60
CA GLU A 167 -7.50 13.40 5.57
C GLU A 167 -6.37 13.76 4.59
N LEU A 168 -5.15 13.96 5.09
CA LEU A 168 -3.96 14.20 4.27
C LEU A 168 -3.60 12.98 3.42
N ALA A 169 -3.56 11.77 4.01
CA ALA A 169 -3.29 10.53 3.30
C ALA A 169 -4.33 10.28 2.19
N ALA A 170 -5.62 10.47 2.50
CA ALA A 170 -6.72 10.31 1.54
C ALA A 170 -6.67 11.34 0.40
N GLN A 171 -6.13 12.54 0.65
CA GLN A 171 -5.95 13.57 -0.37
C GLN A 171 -4.85 13.20 -1.37
N VAL A 172 -3.75 12.59 -0.92
CA VAL A 172 -2.59 12.30 -1.76
C VAL A 172 -2.64 10.92 -2.43
N ALA A 173 -3.33 9.94 -1.82
CA ALA A 173 -3.41 8.58 -2.35
C ALA A 173 -3.81 8.48 -3.84
N PRO A 174 -4.81 9.23 -4.33
CA PRO A 174 -5.22 9.13 -5.74
C PRO A 174 -4.18 9.64 -6.73
N ALA A 175 -3.26 10.52 -6.30
CA ALA A 175 -2.26 11.14 -7.15
C ALA A 175 -0.88 10.45 -7.03
N PHE A 176 -0.75 9.40 -6.22
CA PHE A 176 0.53 8.77 -5.97
C PHE A 176 1.10 8.09 -7.22
N ALA A 177 0.26 7.39 -8.00
CA ALA A 177 0.70 6.74 -9.24
C ALA A 177 1.26 7.76 -10.24
N ASP A 178 0.52 8.86 -10.50
CA ASP A 178 0.96 9.94 -11.38
C ASP A 178 2.28 10.57 -10.92
N LEU A 179 2.46 10.73 -9.60
CA LEU A 179 3.71 11.24 -9.03
C LEU A 179 4.88 10.27 -9.29
N ILE A 180 4.69 8.97 -9.09
CA ILE A 180 5.71 7.96 -9.35
C ILE A 180 6.05 7.91 -10.84
N GLU A 181 5.06 7.95 -11.72
CA GLU A 181 5.25 8.00 -13.18
C GLU A 181 6.04 9.25 -13.59
N GLN A 182 5.65 10.43 -13.11
CA GLN A 182 6.37 11.67 -13.40
C GLN A 182 7.84 11.60 -12.96
N ILE A 183 8.09 11.10 -11.75
CA ILE A 183 9.45 10.93 -11.23
C ILE A 183 10.25 9.91 -12.04
N ALA A 184 9.62 8.80 -12.43
CA ALA A 184 10.24 7.77 -13.24
C ALA A 184 10.68 8.33 -14.60
N VAL A 185 9.80 9.07 -15.29
CA VAL A 185 10.13 9.71 -16.58
C VAL A 185 11.22 10.77 -16.41
N GLU A 186 11.12 11.66 -15.42
CA GLU A 186 12.12 12.71 -15.19
C GLU A 186 13.47 12.16 -14.76
N SER A 187 13.51 11.00 -14.11
CA SER A 187 14.76 10.34 -13.71
C SER A 187 15.58 9.87 -14.93
N GLY A 188 14.93 9.67 -16.08
CA GLY A 188 15.54 9.04 -17.26
C GLY A 188 15.92 7.58 -17.06
N LEU A 189 15.47 6.95 -15.97
CA LEU A 189 15.70 5.53 -15.68
C LEU A 189 14.64 4.63 -16.32
N TYR A 190 13.51 5.20 -16.75
CA TYR A 190 12.36 4.53 -17.34
C TYR A 190 11.99 5.21 -18.65
N GLU A 191 11.56 4.44 -19.65
CA GLU A 191 11.04 4.96 -20.92
C GLU A 191 9.51 5.16 -20.82
N GLU A 192 8.96 6.17 -21.53
CA GLU A 192 7.50 6.39 -21.69
C GLU A 192 6.79 5.25 -22.42
#